data_AF-A0A3B8WAL0-F1
#
_entry.id   AF-A0A3B8WAL0-F1
#
_cell.length_a   1.000
_cell.length_b   1.000
_cell.length_c   1.000
_cell.angle_alpha   90.00
_cell.angle_beta   90.00
_cell.angle_gamma   90.00
#
_symmetry.space_group_name_H-M   'P 1'
#
loop_
_entity.id
_entity.type
_entity.pdbx_description
1 polymer ?
#
loop_
_entity_poly.entity_id
_entity_poly.type
_entity_poly.pdbx_seq_one_letter_code
_entity_poly.pdbx_strand_id
1 'polypeptide(L)' 'AEVPATNLVADTILDDAELPLRLVCHTPCFRSEAGSYGRDVRGMIRQHQF' A
#
# COMPACT_ATOMS: atom_id res chain seq x y z
N ALA A 1 -1.18 2.56 -1.40
CA ALA A 1 -0.78 2.62 -2.82
C ALA A 1 -0.43 1.26 -3.45
N GLU A 2 0.15 0.30 -2.70
CA GLU A 2 0.59 -1.00 -3.24
C GLU A 2 -0.51 -1.71 -4.06
N VAL A 3 -1.70 -1.87 -3.48
CA VAL A 3 -2.83 -2.58 -4.10
C VAL A 3 -3.12 -2.10 -5.54
N PRO A 4 -3.39 -0.82 -5.81
CA PRO A 4 -3.59 -0.36 -7.19
C PRO A 4 -2.32 -0.36 -8.03
N ALA A 5 -1.16 -0.01 -7.47
CA ALA A 5 0.08 0.11 -8.23
C ALA A 5 0.55 -1.23 -8.81
N THR A 6 0.45 -2.31 -8.03
CA THR A 6 0.78 -3.67 -8.49
C THR A 6 -0.17 -4.13 -9.59
N ASN A 7 -1.44 -3.73 -9.53
CA ASN A 7 -2.45 -4.12 -10.52
C ASN A 7 -2.36 -3.34 -11.84
N LEU A 8 -1.47 -2.35 -11.98
CA LEU A 8 -1.29 -1.63 -13.25
C LEU A 8 -0.82 -2.53 -14.39
N VAL A 9 -0.15 -3.63 -14.06
CA VAL A 9 0.37 -4.62 -15.02
C VAL A 9 -0.42 -5.93 -14.95
N ALA A 10 -1.57 -5.94 -14.26
CA ALA A 10 -2.44 -7.11 -14.25
C ALA A 10 -2.87 -7.48 -15.67
N ASP A 11 -2.88 -8.78 -15.97
CA ASP A 11 -3.21 -9.31 -17.31
C ASP A 11 -2.31 -8.82 -18.45
N THR A 12 -1.07 -8.39 -18.13
CA THR A 12 -0.05 -8.02 -19.12
C THR A 12 1.17 -8.94 -19.05
N ILE A 13 1.82 -9.17 -20.19
CA ILE A 13 3.13 -9.83 -20.27
C ILE A 13 4.16 -8.72 -20.49
N LEU A 14 5.01 -8.47 -19.50
CA LEU A 14 6.11 -7.51 -19.60
C LEU A 14 7.30 -8.15 -20.31
N ASP A 15 7.97 -7.38 -21.16
CA ASP A 15 9.27 -7.76 -21.72
C ASP A 15 10.36 -7.65 -20.63
N ASP A 16 11.38 -8.50 -20.69
CA ASP A 16 12.53 -8.45 -19.76
C ASP A 16 13.24 -7.08 -19.84
N ALA A 17 13.25 -6.46 -21.02
CA ALA A 17 13.82 -5.12 -21.23
C ALA A 17 13.04 -3.99 -20.51
N GLU A 18 11.78 -4.22 -20.13
CA GLU A 18 10.98 -3.25 -19.36
C GLU A 18 11.27 -3.31 -17.86
N LEU A 19 12.04 -4.32 -17.42
CA LEU A 19 12.37 -4.53 -16.02
C LEU A 19 13.76 -3.94 -15.68
N PRO A 20 13.92 -3.34 -14.48
CA PRO A 20 12.92 -3.22 -13.42
C PRO A 20 11.98 -2.02 -13.62
N LEU A 21 10.66 -2.28 -13.56
CA LEU A 21 9.66 -1.22 -13.47
C LEU A 21 9.62 -0.65 -12.04
N ARG A 22 9.87 0.65 -11.89
CA ARG A 22 9.91 1.32 -10.57
C ARG A 22 8.81 2.38 -10.50
N LEU A 23 7.88 2.17 -9.57
CA LEU A 23 6.74 3.06 -9.35
C LEU A 23 6.81 3.68 -7.95
N VAL A 24 6.39 4.95 -7.85
CA VAL A 24 6.25 5.66 -6.58
C VAL A 24 4.87 6.31 -6.53
N CYS A 25 4.24 6.27 -5.36
CA CYS A 25 2.89 6.79 -5.16
C CYS A 25 2.77 7.41 -3.77
N HIS A 26 2.02 8.50 -3.68
CA HIS A 26 1.65 9.13 -2.42
C HIS A 26 0.12 9.08 -2.28
N THR A 27 -0.38 8.21 -1.41
CA THR A 27 -1.82 7.97 -1.23
C THR A 27 -2.13 7.77 0.25
N PRO A 28 -3.26 8.29 0.77
CA PRO A 28 -3.74 7.87 2.08
C PRO A 28 -4.02 6.36 2.07
N CYS A 29 -3.71 5.70 3.18
CA CYS A 29 -3.87 4.27 3.38
C CYS A 29 -4.86 4.02 4.51
N PHE A 30 -5.87 3.20 4.23
CA PHE A 30 -6.98 2.95 5.16
C PHE A 30 -6.92 1.52 5.71
N ARG A 31 -6.89 1.37 7.03
CA ARG A 31 -6.82 0.07 7.71
C ARG A 31 -7.83 0.01 8.86
N SER A 32 -8.52 -1.12 8.98
CA SER A 32 -9.52 -1.34 10.03
C SER A 32 -8.92 -1.48 11.43
N GLU A 33 -7.66 -1.89 11.54
CA GLU A 33 -6.96 -2.14 12.81
C GLU A 33 -7.75 -3.04 13.77
N ALA A 34 -8.58 -3.95 13.23
CA ALA A 34 -9.33 -4.89 14.03
C ALA A 34 -8.39 -5.74 14.91
N GLY A 35 -8.71 -5.84 16.20
CA GLY A 35 -7.90 -6.57 17.18
C GLY A 35 -6.77 -5.78 17.84
N SER A 36 -6.68 -4.46 17.65
CA SER A 36 -5.63 -3.62 18.26
C SER A 36 -6.02 -2.95 19.59
N TYR A 37 -7.00 -3.49 20.33
CA TYR A 37 -7.47 -2.89 21.58
C TYR A 37 -6.32 -2.71 22.58
N GLY A 38 -6.18 -1.49 23.13
CA GLY A 38 -5.13 -1.15 24.11
C GLY A 38 -3.73 -0.99 23.53
N ARG A 39 -3.52 -1.16 22.22
CA ARG A 39 -2.21 -1.03 21.56
C ARG A 39 -2.11 0.28 20.79
N ASP A 40 -1.01 1.01 21.00
CA ASP A 40 -0.67 2.26 20.28
C ASP A 40 -1.78 3.33 20.29
N VAL A 41 -2.53 3.42 21.40
CA VAL A 41 -3.79 4.20 21.50
C VAL A 41 -3.58 5.71 21.45
N ARG A 42 -2.37 6.21 21.74
CA ARG A 42 -2.04 7.63 21.74
C ARG A 42 -0.96 7.94 20.70
N GLY A 43 -1.16 9.01 19.94
CA GLY A 43 -0.19 9.48 18.94
C GLY A 43 -0.52 9.02 17.51
N MET A 44 0.43 9.17 16.60
CA MET A 44 0.23 8.94 15.15
C MET A 44 0.73 7.57 14.66
N ILE A 45 1.14 6.68 15.57
CA ILE A 45 1.75 5.40 15.22
C ILE A 45 0.73 4.43 14.60
N ARG A 46 -0.52 4.47 15.05
CA ARG A 46 -1.60 3.62 14.55
C ARG A 46 -2.87 4.43 14.36
N GLN A 47 -3.26 4.62 13.11
CA GLN A 47 -4.44 5.39 12.71
C GLN A 47 -5.20 4.61 11.64
N HIS A 48 -6.50 4.82 11.55
CA HIS A 48 -7.30 4.23 10.47
C HIS A 48 -6.94 4.81 9.10
N GLN A 49 -6.37 6.02 9.07
CA GLN A 49 -5.86 6.68 7.89
C GLN A 49 -4.44 7.17 8.19
N PHE A 50 -3.50 6.83 7.32
CA PHE A 50 -2.11 7.31 7.36
C PHE A 50 -1.56 7.54 5.95
#